data_AF-A0A832PXE9-F1
#
_entry.id   AF-A0A832PXE9-F1
#
_cell.length_a   1.000
_cell.length_b   1.000
_cell.length_c   1.000
_cell.angle_alpha   90.00
_cell.angle_beta   90.00
_cell.angle_gamma   90.00
#
_symmetry.space_group_name_H-M   'P 1'
#
loop_
_entity.id
_entity.type
_entity.pdbx_description
1 polymer ?
#
loop_
_entity_poly.entity_id
_entity_poly.type
_entity_poly.pdbx_seq_one_letter_code
_entity_poly.pdbx_strand_id
1 'polypeptide(L)'
;MMKVATGTTGIRLVTAMGCIALLASLTMMSGCRTTPPRRYYTLSYPINRDNATLSRPPLHSIQLRVKPFSVGLPYDRPQIVYRQSPFEFQYYAYQLWAAKPQKMLRELVLSHLEASRLAGDVTQEYGERYPDYELSAEVLAVEEYDSGPVWYGHLEMRFQLVRFRDKIVLWTYHFDRKRKVYEKQPVYVVRALSQILAEEMEHITAELDRVISTDRNVPVTLNVPRPSGDADETPDTVKIAPAQPKPEGERTYPGAPNWDELLIVPDGPPVELPPEPEQPDEG
;
A
#
# COMPACT_ATOMS: atom_id res chain seq x y z
N MET A 1 57.82 -12.42 -72.18
CA MET A 1 57.19 -11.46 -71.24
C MET A 1 56.30 -12.26 -70.30
N MET A 2 56.65 -12.38 -69.03
CA MET A 2 55.89 -13.17 -68.04
C MET A 2 55.68 -12.27 -66.82
N LYS A 3 54.44 -11.87 -66.54
CA LYS A 3 54.08 -11.09 -65.36
C LYS A 3 53.43 -12.01 -64.34
N VAL A 4 54.12 -12.13 -63.21
CA VAL A 4 53.81 -12.92 -62.02
C VAL A 4 52.56 -12.40 -61.35
N ALA A 5 51.72 -13.34 -60.91
CA ALA A 5 50.50 -13.13 -60.15
C ALA A 5 50.78 -12.84 -58.66
N THR A 6 49.69 -12.60 -57.93
CA THR A 6 49.51 -12.70 -56.46
C THR A 6 49.77 -11.45 -55.61
N GLY A 7 48.69 -10.95 -55.00
CA GLY A 7 48.74 -9.89 -54.01
C GLY A 7 47.37 -9.40 -53.51
N THR A 8 46.33 -10.23 -53.50
CA THR A 8 44.97 -9.79 -53.10
C THR A 8 44.34 -10.59 -51.95
N THR A 9 44.95 -11.72 -51.56
CA THR A 9 44.40 -12.61 -50.52
C THR A 9 44.76 -12.16 -49.10
N GLY A 10 45.91 -11.52 -48.90
CA GLY A 10 46.39 -11.11 -47.57
C GLY A 10 45.59 -9.97 -46.92
N ILE A 11 45.12 -9.01 -47.72
CA ILE A 11 44.41 -7.82 -47.22
C ILE A 11 43.02 -8.19 -46.68
N ARG A 12 42.32 -9.14 -47.32
CA ARG A 12 40.99 -9.62 -46.87
C ARG A 12 41.06 -10.43 -45.57
N LEU A 13 42.17 -11.12 -45.31
CA LEU A 13 42.35 -11.91 -44.10
C LEU A 13 42.60 -11.02 -42.87
N VAL A 14 43.40 -9.96 -43.02
CA VAL A 14 43.74 -9.02 -41.93
C VAL A 14 42.52 -8.20 -41.50
N THR A 15 41.69 -7.76 -42.46
CA THR A 15 40.44 -7.05 -42.14
C THR A 15 39.40 -7.95 -41.49
N ALA A 16 39.29 -9.21 -41.91
CA ALA A 16 38.37 -10.18 -41.29
C ALA A 16 38.77 -10.50 -39.84
N MET A 17 40.07 -10.65 -39.59
CA MET A 17 40.61 -10.95 -38.26
C MET A 17 40.47 -9.76 -37.29
N GLY A 18 40.61 -8.52 -37.81
CA GLY A 18 40.32 -7.29 -37.05
C GLY A 18 38.85 -7.15 -36.66
N CYS A 19 37.91 -7.45 -37.57
CA CYS A 19 36.49 -7.42 -37.28
C CYS A 19 36.06 -8.48 -36.24
N ILE A 20 36.66 -9.69 -36.29
CA ILE A 20 36.39 -10.75 -35.31
C ILE A 20 36.91 -10.37 -33.92
N ALA A 21 38.08 -9.74 -33.83
CA ALA A 21 38.62 -9.24 -32.56
C ALA A 21 37.76 -8.09 -31.97
N LEU A 22 37.21 -7.23 -32.82
CA LEU A 22 36.35 -6.12 -32.41
C LEU A 22 34.95 -6.61 -31.97
N LEU A 23 34.40 -7.62 -32.64
CA LEU A 23 33.16 -8.32 -32.21
C LEU A 23 33.36 -9.13 -30.91
N ALA A 24 34.52 -9.76 -30.72
CA ALA A 24 34.86 -10.47 -29.48
C ALA A 24 35.12 -9.52 -28.30
N SER A 25 35.68 -8.34 -28.56
CA SER A 25 35.83 -7.27 -27.56
C SER A 25 34.47 -6.70 -27.12
N LEU A 26 33.48 -6.67 -28.02
CA LEU A 26 32.15 -6.11 -27.73
C LEU A 26 31.28 -7.08 -26.90
N THR A 27 31.51 -8.39 -27.00
CA THR A 27 30.79 -9.40 -26.21
C THR A 27 31.34 -9.56 -24.78
N MET A 28 32.60 -9.20 -24.53
CA MET A 28 33.21 -9.23 -23.19
C MET A 28 32.71 -8.15 -22.22
N MET A 29 31.99 -7.12 -22.70
CA MET A 29 31.31 -6.13 -21.85
C MET A 29 29.90 -6.57 -21.40
N SER A 30 29.53 -7.84 -21.60
CA SER A 30 28.31 -8.43 -21.05
C SER A 30 28.48 -8.65 -19.54
N GLY A 31 28.51 -7.55 -18.80
CA GLY A 31 28.71 -7.51 -17.35
C GLY A 31 27.67 -8.37 -16.62
N CYS A 32 28.15 -9.16 -15.67
CA CYS A 32 27.33 -9.94 -14.76
C CYS A 32 26.44 -8.98 -13.94
N ARG A 33 25.21 -8.76 -14.39
CA ARG A 33 24.28 -7.84 -13.75
C ARG A 33 23.64 -8.57 -12.56
N THR A 34 24.21 -8.38 -11.38
CA THR A 34 23.66 -8.89 -10.12
C THR A 34 22.29 -8.25 -9.87
N THR A 35 21.27 -9.09 -9.70
CA THR A 35 19.91 -8.65 -9.35
C THR A 35 19.89 -8.25 -7.87
N PRO A 36 19.36 -7.06 -7.51
CA PRO A 36 19.22 -6.66 -6.12
C PRO A 36 18.43 -7.71 -5.31
N PRO A 37 18.81 -7.96 -4.04
CA PRO A 37 18.08 -8.89 -3.20
C PRO A 37 16.67 -8.36 -2.89
N ARG A 38 15.68 -9.25 -2.91
CA ARG A 38 14.33 -8.94 -2.43
C ARG A 38 14.34 -8.80 -0.91
N ARG A 39 13.67 -7.78 -0.40
CA ARG A 39 13.47 -7.54 1.03
C ARG A 39 11.98 -7.63 1.34
N TYR A 40 11.65 -8.28 2.46
CA TYR A 40 10.28 -8.50 2.89
C TYR A 40 10.02 -7.74 4.18
N TYR A 41 8.88 -7.05 4.24
CA TYR A 41 8.49 -6.15 5.31
C TYR A 41 7.16 -6.59 5.91
N THR A 42 7.01 -6.42 7.22
CA THR A 42 5.75 -6.61 7.93
C THR A 42 5.51 -5.42 8.83
N LEU A 43 4.24 -5.09 9.07
CA LEU A 43 3.86 -4.12 10.08
C LEU A 43 3.96 -4.78 11.46
N SER A 44 4.47 -4.05 12.44
CA SER A 44 4.61 -4.55 13.81
C SER A 44 4.83 -3.41 14.79
N TYR A 45 4.19 -3.49 15.94
CA TYR A 45 4.45 -2.64 17.10
C TYR A 45 4.36 -3.47 18.38
N PRO A 46 4.94 -3.00 19.51
CA PRO A 46 4.90 -3.73 20.77
C PRO A 46 3.45 -3.92 21.23
N ILE A 47 3.04 -5.18 21.39
CA ILE A 47 1.75 -5.57 21.96
C ILE A 47 2.05 -6.31 23.27
N ASN A 48 1.60 -5.78 24.41
CA ASN A 48 1.84 -6.44 25.69
C ASN A 48 0.98 -7.71 25.80
N ARG A 49 1.64 -8.87 25.86
CA ARG A 49 1.02 -10.19 26.03
C ARG A 49 1.54 -10.91 27.26
N ASP A 50 2.01 -10.17 28.26
CA ASP A 50 2.45 -10.78 29.50
C ASP A 50 1.31 -11.56 30.19
N ASN A 51 1.67 -12.61 30.92
CA ASN A 51 0.69 -13.48 31.58
C ASN A 51 -0.18 -12.71 32.57
N ALA A 52 0.34 -11.63 33.16
CA ALA A 52 -0.40 -10.76 34.08
C ALA A 52 -1.56 -10.04 33.37
N THR A 53 -1.31 -9.46 32.18
CA THR A 53 -2.32 -8.79 31.36
C THR A 53 -3.36 -9.79 30.85
N LEU A 54 -2.92 -10.96 30.39
CA LEU A 54 -3.83 -11.99 29.87
C LEU A 54 -4.71 -12.62 30.97
N SER A 55 -4.24 -12.64 32.22
CA SER A 55 -5.01 -13.10 33.37
C SER A 55 -6.10 -12.12 33.81
N ARG A 56 -6.07 -10.87 33.34
CA ARG A 56 -7.11 -9.88 33.66
C ARG A 56 -8.46 -10.32 33.06
N PRO A 57 -9.57 -10.18 33.80
CA PRO A 57 -10.90 -10.40 33.22
C PRO A 57 -11.11 -9.48 32.01
N PRO A 58 -11.82 -9.95 30.97
CA PRO A 58 -12.15 -9.12 29.84
C PRO A 58 -13.11 -7.99 30.27
N LEU A 59 -13.04 -6.85 29.61
CA LEU A 59 -13.96 -5.73 29.82
C LEU A 59 -15.40 -6.15 29.50
N HIS A 60 -15.56 -6.92 28.43
CA HIS A 60 -16.84 -7.44 27.98
C HIS A 60 -16.80 -8.96 27.84
N SER A 61 -17.67 -9.67 28.55
CA SER A 61 -17.94 -11.10 28.28
C SER A 61 -18.78 -11.25 27.01
N ILE A 62 -18.13 -11.07 25.85
CA ILE A 62 -18.68 -11.17 24.49
C ILE A 62 -17.68 -11.92 23.60
N GLN A 63 -18.15 -12.36 22.43
CA GLN A 63 -17.32 -12.78 21.32
C GLN A 63 -17.30 -11.72 20.21
N LEU A 64 -16.11 -11.24 19.88
CA LEU A 64 -15.87 -10.28 18.80
C LEU A 64 -15.22 -10.97 17.61
N ARG A 65 -15.88 -11.00 16.46
CA ARG A 65 -15.28 -11.52 15.23
C ARG A 65 -14.62 -10.41 14.42
N VAL A 66 -13.35 -10.58 14.06
CA VAL A 66 -12.63 -9.70 13.13
C VAL A 66 -12.71 -10.30 11.72
N LYS A 67 -13.53 -9.68 10.86
CA LYS A 67 -13.74 -10.11 9.46
C LYS A 67 -12.47 -9.93 8.62
N PRO A 68 -12.37 -10.61 7.46
CA PRO A 68 -11.37 -10.28 6.45
C PRO A 68 -11.42 -8.78 6.11
N PHE A 69 -10.26 -8.12 6.10
CA PHE A 69 -10.18 -6.73 5.67
C PHE A 69 -10.19 -6.65 4.15
N SER A 70 -10.85 -5.63 3.61
CA SER A 70 -10.71 -5.24 2.21
C SER A 70 -9.55 -4.25 2.05
N VAL A 71 -9.08 -4.09 0.81
CA VAL A 71 -8.01 -3.16 0.47
C VAL A 71 -8.25 -2.61 -0.93
N GLY A 72 -7.91 -1.33 -1.14
CA GLY A 72 -7.94 -0.73 -2.48
C GLY A 72 -7.06 -1.50 -3.47
N LEU A 73 -7.53 -1.64 -4.72
CA LEU A 73 -6.85 -2.41 -5.77
C LEU A 73 -5.35 -2.07 -5.96
N PRO A 74 -4.91 -0.79 -5.89
CA PRO A 74 -3.49 -0.47 -6.01
C PRO A 74 -2.61 -1.12 -4.93
N TYR A 75 -3.18 -1.41 -3.76
CA TYR A 75 -2.45 -1.98 -2.63
C TYR A 75 -2.68 -3.50 -2.45
N ASP A 76 -3.57 -4.14 -3.23
CA ASP A 76 -3.77 -5.60 -3.17
C ASP A 76 -2.66 -6.38 -3.88
N ARG A 77 -1.41 -6.13 -3.48
CA ARG A 77 -0.23 -6.69 -4.13
C ARG A 77 0.95 -6.79 -3.17
N PRO A 78 1.95 -7.64 -3.48
CA PRO A 78 3.09 -7.82 -2.59
C PRO A 78 4.07 -6.64 -2.63
N GLN A 79 4.08 -5.79 -3.65
CA GLN A 79 5.00 -4.65 -3.69
C GLN A 79 4.54 -3.53 -2.75
N ILE A 80 5.49 -2.90 -2.06
CA ILE A 80 5.21 -1.64 -1.36
C ILE A 80 4.92 -0.57 -2.41
N VAL A 81 3.79 0.12 -2.21
CA VAL A 81 3.34 1.24 -3.04
C VAL A 81 4.06 2.51 -2.59
N TYR A 82 4.50 3.31 -3.56
CA TYR A 82 4.93 4.68 -3.31
C TYR A 82 4.32 5.63 -4.33
N ARG A 83 4.10 6.88 -3.91
CA ARG A 83 3.51 7.92 -4.73
C ARG A 83 4.28 9.22 -4.55
N GLN A 84 4.52 9.91 -5.65
CA GLN A 84 5.07 11.27 -5.67
C GLN A 84 3.99 12.33 -5.88
N SER A 85 2.79 11.90 -6.30
CA SER A 85 1.65 12.77 -6.52
C SER A 85 0.33 12.03 -6.25
N PRO A 86 -0.78 12.75 -6.12
CA PRO A 86 -2.10 12.14 -6.02
C PRO A 86 -2.53 11.35 -7.28
N PHE A 87 -1.81 11.45 -8.39
CA PHE A 87 -2.27 10.92 -9.68
C PHE A 87 -1.49 9.70 -10.16
N GLU A 88 -0.33 9.41 -9.55
CA GLU A 88 0.57 8.37 -10.03
C GLU A 88 0.94 7.40 -8.90
N PHE A 89 0.64 6.12 -9.13
CA PHE A 89 1.03 5.00 -8.27
C PHE A 89 2.25 4.30 -8.85
N GLN A 90 3.29 4.17 -8.04
CA GLN A 90 4.48 3.41 -8.36
C GLN A 90 4.71 2.31 -7.33
N TYR A 91 5.60 1.38 -7.67
CA TYR A 91 5.77 0.16 -6.90
C TYR A 91 7.23 -0.22 -6.81
N TYR A 92 7.69 -0.51 -5.60
CA TYR A 92 9.04 -1.01 -5.40
C TYR A 92 9.20 -2.40 -6.02
N ALA A 93 10.22 -2.58 -6.87
CA ALA A 93 10.46 -3.86 -7.53
C ALA A 93 11.01 -4.94 -6.56
N TYR A 94 11.78 -4.50 -5.55
CA TYR A 94 12.50 -5.39 -4.63
C TYR A 94 12.11 -5.21 -3.15
N GLN A 95 11.19 -4.29 -2.84
CA GLN A 95 10.70 -4.04 -1.48
C GLN A 95 9.27 -4.53 -1.40
N LEU A 96 9.08 -5.64 -0.70
CA LEU A 96 7.85 -6.42 -0.74
C LEU A 96 7.25 -6.52 0.67
N TRP A 97 5.94 -6.57 0.76
CA TRP A 97 5.24 -7.05 1.92
C TRP A 97 5.44 -8.56 2.10
N ALA A 98 5.62 -8.99 3.33
CA ALA A 98 5.78 -10.40 3.70
C ALA A 98 4.47 -11.20 3.51
N ALA A 99 3.32 -10.53 3.63
CA ALA A 99 2.01 -11.01 3.23
C ALA A 99 1.18 -9.85 2.65
N LYS A 100 0.04 -10.13 2.02
CA LYS A 100 -0.82 -9.06 1.48
C LYS A 100 -1.22 -8.05 2.59
N PRO A 101 -1.28 -6.73 2.33
CA PRO A 101 -1.50 -5.71 3.36
C PRO A 101 -2.73 -5.94 4.25
N GLN A 102 -3.88 -6.27 3.65
CA GLN A 102 -5.12 -6.56 4.37
C GLN A 102 -4.99 -7.74 5.34
N LYS A 103 -4.15 -8.72 5.03
CA LYS A 103 -3.92 -9.88 5.91
C LYS A 103 -3.06 -9.48 7.11
N MET A 104 -1.93 -8.81 6.86
CA MET A 104 -1.04 -8.35 7.94
C MET A 104 -1.74 -7.38 8.89
N LEU A 105 -2.50 -6.42 8.35
CA LEU A 105 -3.27 -5.47 9.14
C LEU A 105 -4.34 -6.15 9.98
N ARG A 106 -5.09 -7.11 9.41
CA ARG A 106 -6.08 -7.91 10.16
C ARG A 106 -5.43 -8.68 11.31
N GLU A 107 -4.31 -9.35 11.06
CA GLU A 107 -3.59 -10.13 12.07
C GLU A 107 -3.08 -9.25 13.22
N LEU A 108 -2.58 -8.04 12.90
CA LEU A 108 -2.08 -7.11 13.89
C LEU A 108 -3.21 -6.47 14.72
N VAL A 109 -4.34 -6.13 14.09
CA VAL A 109 -5.56 -5.66 14.77
C VAL A 109 -6.12 -6.75 15.69
N LEU A 110 -6.24 -7.99 15.21
CA LEU A 110 -6.66 -9.14 16.02
C LEU A 110 -5.75 -9.24 17.26
N SER A 111 -4.43 -9.21 17.02
CA SER A 111 -3.44 -9.39 18.07
C SER A 111 -3.52 -8.32 19.15
N HIS A 112 -3.83 -7.07 18.76
CA HIS A 112 -4.00 -5.96 19.68
C HIS A 112 -5.31 -6.10 20.48
N LEU A 113 -6.42 -6.44 19.83
CA LEU A 113 -7.72 -6.60 20.50
C LEU A 113 -7.70 -7.75 21.51
N GLU A 114 -7.05 -8.87 21.19
CA GLU A 114 -6.82 -9.97 22.14
C GLU A 114 -6.04 -9.49 23.39
N ALA A 115 -4.94 -8.78 23.17
CA ALA A 115 -4.08 -8.27 24.23
C ALA A 115 -4.74 -7.20 25.09
N SER A 116 -5.62 -6.38 24.49
CA SER A 116 -6.36 -5.34 25.21
C SER A 116 -7.34 -5.90 26.26
N ARG A 117 -7.73 -7.17 26.11
CA ARG A 117 -8.80 -7.81 26.90
C ARG A 117 -10.13 -7.06 26.79
N LEU A 118 -10.42 -6.44 25.64
CA LEU A 118 -11.70 -5.78 25.37
C LEU A 118 -12.86 -6.79 25.38
N ALA A 119 -12.70 -7.90 24.66
CA ALA A 119 -13.67 -8.98 24.55
C ALA A 119 -13.17 -10.24 25.27
N GLY A 120 -14.10 -11.11 25.67
CA GLY A 120 -13.77 -12.42 26.25
C GLY A 120 -13.13 -13.36 25.24
N ASP A 121 -13.53 -13.24 23.98
CA ASP A 121 -12.99 -13.97 22.85
C ASP A 121 -12.92 -13.07 21.61
N VAL A 122 -11.82 -13.17 20.86
CA VAL A 122 -11.62 -12.43 19.61
C VAL A 122 -11.25 -13.44 18.52
N THR A 123 -12.09 -13.59 17.51
CA THR A 123 -11.96 -14.68 16.53
C THR A 123 -11.89 -14.17 15.10
N GLN A 124 -11.26 -14.96 14.23
CA GLN A 124 -11.23 -14.69 12.79
C GLN A 124 -12.39 -15.39 12.06
N GLU A 125 -12.65 -16.64 12.41
CA GLU A 125 -13.67 -17.49 11.79
C GLU A 125 -14.86 -17.69 12.72
N TYR A 126 -15.96 -18.16 12.15
CA TYR A 126 -17.10 -18.59 12.97
C TYR A 126 -16.72 -19.85 13.75
N GLY A 127 -16.96 -19.81 15.07
CA GLY A 127 -16.79 -20.97 15.95
C GLY A 127 -18.12 -21.68 16.22
N GLU A 128 -18.17 -22.42 17.32
CA GLU A 128 -19.41 -23.08 17.80
C GLU A 128 -20.47 -22.09 18.29
N ARG A 129 -20.03 -20.94 18.80
CA ARG A 129 -20.88 -19.81 19.19
C ARG A 129 -20.87 -18.75 18.08
N TYR A 130 -22.02 -18.14 17.84
CA TYR A 130 -22.12 -16.95 17.00
C TYR A 130 -21.52 -15.73 17.70
N PRO A 131 -20.78 -14.87 16.98
CA PRO A 131 -20.23 -13.66 17.58
C PRO A 131 -21.35 -12.71 18.00
N ASP A 132 -21.10 -11.90 19.03
CA ASP A 132 -22.00 -10.82 19.43
C ASP A 132 -21.85 -9.62 18.48
N TYR A 133 -20.62 -9.35 18.05
CA TYR A 133 -20.27 -8.26 17.16
C TYR A 133 -19.26 -8.70 16.09
N GLU A 134 -19.30 -8.02 14.95
CA GLU A 134 -18.33 -8.16 13.88
C GLU A 134 -17.62 -6.83 13.64
N LEU A 135 -16.29 -6.86 13.66
CA LEU A 135 -15.43 -5.75 13.24
C LEU A 135 -14.90 -6.03 11.83
N SER A 136 -15.11 -5.10 10.92
CA SER A 136 -14.49 -5.09 9.60
C SER A 136 -13.69 -3.82 9.38
N ALA A 137 -12.70 -3.88 8.49
CA ALA A 137 -11.99 -2.70 8.04
C ALA A 137 -11.69 -2.74 6.54
N GLU A 138 -11.57 -1.56 5.95
CA GLU A 138 -11.11 -1.31 4.60
C GLU A 138 -9.81 -0.50 4.65
N VAL A 139 -8.78 -0.97 3.94
CA VAL A 139 -7.49 -0.30 3.80
C VAL A 139 -7.55 0.57 2.54
N LEU A 140 -7.65 1.88 2.75
CA LEU A 140 -7.80 2.90 1.69
C LEU A 140 -6.44 3.39 1.20
N ALA A 141 -5.43 3.43 2.08
CA ALA A 141 -4.05 3.71 1.72
C ALA A 141 -3.07 2.97 2.64
N VAL A 142 -1.99 2.44 2.06
CA VAL A 142 -0.86 1.85 2.78
C VAL A 142 0.40 1.99 1.93
N GLU A 143 1.05 3.14 2.06
CA GLU A 143 2.05 3.58 1.10
C GLU A 143 3.14 4.46 1.70
N GLU A 144 4.22 4.58 0.94
CA GLU A 144 5.11 5.71 1.01
C GLU A 144 4.52 6.88 0.21
N TYR A 145 4.32 8.02 0.85
CA TYR A 145 3.93 9.26 0.17
C TYR A 145 5.13 10.21 0.16
N ASP A 146 5.72 10.40 -1.02
CA ASP A 146 6.82 11.34 -1.26
C ASP A 146 6.24 12.70 -1.65
N SER A 147 6.47 13.70 -0.80
CA SER A 147 6.05 15.09 -1.07
C SER A 147 7.26 16.00 -1.26
N GLY A 148 8.23 15.57 -2.08
CA GLY A 148 9.40 16.37 -2.46
C GLY A 148 10.61 16.11 -1.54
N PRO A 149 10.94 17.02 -0.59
CA PRO A 149 12.09 16.79 0.28
C PRO A 149 11.83 15.72 1.35
N VAL A 150 10.56 15.46 1.70
CA VAL A 150 10.18 14.64 2.85
C VAL A 150 9.33 13.46 2.40
N TRP A 151 9.66 12.28 2.92
CA TRP A 151 8.84 11.08 2.79
C TRP A 151 7.86 10.98 3.94
N TYR A 152 6.71 10.38 3.69
CA TYR A 152 5.71 10.06 4.69
C TYR A 152 5.34 8.59 4.60
N GLY A 153 5.14 7.95 5.75
CA GLY A 153 4.28 6.76 5.79
C GLY A 153 2.83 7.24 5.83
N HIS A 154 2.02 6.79 4.88
CA HIS A 154 0.61 7.14 4.77
C HIS A 154 -0.24 5.89 4.97
N LEU A 155 -1.06 5.90 6.02
CA LEU A 155 -2.03 4.85 6.33
C LEU A 155 -3.41 5.48 6.45
N GLU A 156 -4.34 4.99 5.65
CA GLU A 156 -5.73 5.37 5.68
C GLU A 156 -6.59 4.12 5.80
N MET A 157 -7.47 4.08 6.80
CA MET A 157 -8.35 2.95 7.03
C MET A 157 -9.73 3.39 7.49
N ARG A 158 -10.73 2.57 7.16
CA ARG A 158 -12.10 2.70 7.66
C ARG A 158 -12.50 1.44 8.39
N PHE A 159 -12.95 1.57 9.63
CA PHE A 159 -13.46 0.51 10.48
C PHE A 159 -14.97 0.59 10.63
N GLN A 160 -15.60 -0.56 10.82
CA GLN A 160 -17.03 -0.68 11.09
C GLN A 160 -17.30 -1.78 12.11
N LEU A 161 -18.05 -1.44 13.16
CA LEU A 161 -18.57 -2.40 14.13
C LEU A 161 -20.05 -2.65 13.84
N VAL A 162 -20.40 -3.92 13.66
CA VAL A 162 -21.76 -4.37 13.39
C VAL A 162 -22.21 -5.32 14.49
N ARG A 163 -23.42 -5.13 14.99
CA ARG A 163 -24.06 -6.07 15.91
C ARG A 163 -24.55 -7.28 15.16
N PHE A 164 -24.13 -8.47 15.58
CA PHE A 164 -24.31 -9.66 14.74
C PHE A 164 -25.77 -10.10 14.60
N ARG A 165 -26.57 -9.98 15.66
CA ARG A 165 -27.96 -10.49 15.73
C ARG A 165 -28.92 -9.86 14.74
N ASP A 166 -28.76 -8.57 14.45
CA ASP A 166 -29.68 -7.76 13.65
C ASP A 166 -28.98 -6.93 12.57
N LYS A 167 -27.66 -7.08 12.44
CA LYS A 167 -26.82 -6.42 11.43
C LYS A 167 -26.82 -4.90 11.48
N ILE A 168 -27.17 -4.33 12.64
CA ILE A 168 -27.13 -2.88 12.84
C ILE A 168 -25.67 -2.43 12.97
N VAL A 169 -25.32 -1.39 12.20
CA VAL A 169 -24.03 -0.71 12.31
C VAL A 169 -24.07 0.15 13.58
N LEU A 170 -23.23 -0.19 14.56
CA LEU A 170 -23.17 0.55 15.83
C LEU A 170 -22.13 1.66 15.78
N TRP A 171 -21.08 1.49 14.99
CA TRP A 171 -19.97 2.42 14.93
C TRP A 171 -19.22 2.34 13.62
N THR A 172 -18.73 3.48 13.16
CA THR A 172 -17.85 3.62 12.00
C THR A 172 -16.78 4.64 12.35
N TYR A 173 -15.55 4.33 11.97
CA TYR A 173 -14.41 5.21 12.20
C TYR A 173 -13.50 5.23 11.00
N HIS A 174 -13.00 6.41 10.66
CA HIS A 174 -12.12 6.63 9.53
C HIS A 174 -10.98 7.53 9.98
N PHE A 175 -9.78 7.19 9.54
CA PHE A 175 -8.61 8.04 9.68
C PHE A 175 -7.80 8.03 8.39
N ASP A 176 -7.21 9.19 8.08
CA ASP A 176 -6.13 9.40 7.11
C ASP A 176 -4.97 10.01 7.90
N ARG A 177 -3.88 9.26 8.03
CA ARG A 177 -2.72 9.68 8.84
C ARG A 177 -1.45 9.57 8.03
N LYS A 178 -0.65 10.63 8.10
CA LYS A 178 0.69 10.70 7.51
C LYS A 178 1.71 10.94 8.60
N ARG A 179 2.83 10.24 8.56
CA ARG A 179 3.94 10.43 9.49
C ARG A 179 5.24 10.63 8.74
N LYS A 180 5.91 11.75 9.05
CA LYS A 180 7.20 12.12 8.45
C LYS A 180 8.25 11.04 8.66
N VAL A 181 8.98 10.75 7.59
CA VAL A 181 10.08 9.81 7.50
C VAL A 181 11.32 10.59 7.08
N TYR A 182 12.23 10.79 8.03
CA TYR A 182 13.46 11.58 7.80
C TYR A 182 14.50 10.82 6.97
N GLU A 183 14.53 9.50 7.11
CA GLU A 183 15.46 8.64 6.39
C GLU A 183 14.78 7.98 5.20
N LYS A 184 15.29 8.25 3.98
CA LYS A 184 14.72 7.78 2.72
C LYS A 184 15.01 6.30 2.46
N GLN A 185 14.52 5.44 3.34
CA GLN A 185 14.55 3.99 3.19
C GLN A 185 13.18 3.38 3.53
N PRO A 186 12.71 2.37 2.75
CA PRO A 186 11.41 1.74 2.96
C PRO A 186 11.16 1.21 4.38
N VAL A 187 12.21 0.75 5.07
CA VAL A 187 12.09 0.26 6.45
C VAL A 187 11.55 1.33 7.42
N TYR A 188 11.91 2.59 7.20
CA TYR A 188 11.46 3.69 8.06
C TYR A 188 10.03 4.12 7.73
N VAL A 189 9.59 3.95 6.49
CA VAL A 189 8.18 4.07 6.09
C VAL A 189 7.35 3.00 6.79
N VAL A 190 7.79 1.74 6.74
CA VAL A 190 7.11 0.62 7.42
C VAL A 190 7.03 0.84 8.93
N ARG A 191 8.09 1.39 9.54
CA ARG A 191 8.08 1.81 10.95
C ARG A 191 7.03 2.89 11.20
N ALA A 192 6.97 3.92 10.35
CA ALA A 192 6.01 5.00 10.48
C ALA A 192 4.56 4.52 10.36
N LEU A 193 4.27 3.65 9.39
CA LEU A 193 2.96 2.99 9.23
C LEU A 193 2.58 2.16 10.47
N SER A 194 3.55 1.42 11.03
CA SER A 194 3.32 0.62 12.24
C SER A 194 3.00 1.49 13.46
N GLN A 195 3.65 2.65 13.57
CA GLN A 195 3.38 3.60 14.66
C GLN A 195 2.05 4.33 14.49
N ILE A 196 1.63 4.64 13.26
CA ILE A 196 0.29 5.18 13.00
C ILE A 196 -0.75 4.19 13.49
N LEU A 197 -0.64 2.92 13.08
CA LEU A 197 -1.61 1.91 13.49
C LEU A 197 -1.60 1.69 15.00
N ALA A 198 -0.44 1.72 15.67
CA ALA A 198 -0.36 1.58 17.13
C ALA A 198 -1.19 2.66 17.85
N GLU A 199 -1.00 3.93 17.47
CA GLU A 199 -1.72 5.07 18.04
C GLU A 199 -3.23 5.01 17.74
N GLU A 200 -3.60 4.68 16.50
CA GLU A 200 -5.00 4.55 16.11
C GLU A 200 -5.69 3.38 16.83
N MET A 201 -4.98 2.28 17.09
CA MET A 201 -5.56 1.14 17.81
C MET A 201 -5.85 1.42 19.28
N GLU A 202 -5.08 2.30 19.94
CA GLU A 202 -5.43 2.77 21.29
C GLU A 202 -6.77 3.53 21.30
N HIS A 203 -6.96 4.42 20.32
CA HIS A 203 -8.21 5.17 20.16
C HIS A 203 -9.38 4.26 19.78
N ILE A 204 -9.20 3.38 18.80
CA ILE A 204 -10.21 2.42 18.34
C ILE A 204 -10.66 1.53 19.51
N THR A 205 -9.73 1.01 20.31
CA THR A 205 -10.08 0.13 21.44
C THR A 205 -10.94 0.86 22.49
N ALA A 206 -10.63 2.12 22.78
CA ALA A 206 -11.42 2.94 23.71
C ALA A 206 -12.82 3.26 23.17
N GLU A 207 -12.93 3.58 21.88
CA GLU A 207 -14.23 3.82 21.22
C GLU A 207 -15.08 2.56 21.15
N LEU A 208 -14.48 1.40 20.85
CA LEU A 208 -15.17 0.11 20.87
C LEU A 208 -15.72 -0.20 22.26
N ASP A 209 -14.94 0.03 23.32
CA ASP A 209 -15.42 -0.13 24.70
C ASP A 209 -16.64 0.76 24.97
N ARG A 210 -16.59 2.04 24.62
CA ARG A 210 -17.72 2.98 24.78
C ARG A 210 -18.99 2.52 24.07
N VAL A 211 -18.87 2.12 22.80
CA VAL A 211 -20.00 1.72 21.97
C VAL A 211 -20.60 0.40 22.46
N ILE A 212 -19.75 -0.59 22.79
CA ILE A 212 -20.21 -1.88 23.32
C ILE A 212 -20.85 -1.69 24.70
N SER A 213 -20.27 -0.86 25.56
CA SER A 213 -20.84 -0.51 26.86
C SER A 213 -22.24 0.10 26.72
N THR A 214 -22.39 1.05 25.80
CA THR A 214 -23.69 1.69 25.52
C THR A 214 -24.71 0.70 24.97
N ASP A 215 -24.32 -0.13 24.01
CA ASP A 215 -25.19 -1.15 23.40
C ASP A 215 -25.70 -2.19 24.42
N ARG A 216 -24.83 -2.56 25.37
CA ARG A 216 -25.13 -3.55 26.42
C ARG A 216 -25.70 -2.94 27.69
N ASN A 217 -25.78 -1.61 27.77
CA ASN A 217 -26.20 -0.87 28.97
C ASN A 217 -25.32 -1.19 30.20
N VAL A 218 -24.00 -1.21 30.01
CA VAL A 218 -22.97 -1.39 31.06
C VAL A 218 -22.05 -0.15 31.13
N PRO A 219 -21.37 0.13 32.26
CA PRO A 219 -20.47 1.27 32.35
C PRO A 219 -19.30 1.21 31.34
N VAL A 220 -18.83 2.37 30.86
CA VAL A 220 -17.61 2.50 30.06
C VAL A 220 -16.39 2.31 30.96
N THR A 221 -15.39 1.56 30.49
CA THR A 221 -14.19 1.22 31.29
C THR A 221 -12.92 1.94 30.82
N LEU A 222 -12.80 2.26 29.53
CA LEU A 222 -11.65 2.96 28.95
C LEU A 222 -11.95 4.43 28.69
N ASN A 223 -11.11 5.31 29.22
CA ASN A 223 -11.16 6.74 28.93
C ASN A 223 -9.86 7.20 28.28
N VAL A 224 -9.87 7.35 26.95
CA VAL A 224 -8.74 7.92 26.18
C VAL A 224 -9.25 9.15 25.42
N PRO A 225 -8.56 10.30 25.49
CA PRO A 225 -8.85 11.46 24.66
C PRO A 225 -8.62 11.15 23.18
N ARG A 226 -9.46 11.70 22.30
CA ARG A 226 -9.24 11.66 20.84
C ARG A 226 -7.82 12.17 20.54
N PRO A 227 -7.02 11.50 19.67
CA PRO A 227 -5.76 12.09 19.23
C PRO A 227 -6.07 13.46 18.64
N SER A 228 -5.43 14.50 19.17
CA SER A 228 -5.53 15.85 18.63
C SER A 228 -5.20 15.77 17.16
N GLY A 229 -6.22 16.01 16.32
CA GLY A 229 -6.01 16.16 14.90
C GLY A 229 -5.08 17.34 14.72
N ASP A 230 -3.89 17.08 14.20
CA ASP A 230 -3.13 18.16 13.60
C ASP A 230 -4.02 18.74 12.51
N ALA A 231 -4.42 19.98 12.77
CA ALA A 231 -5.34 20.76 11.98
C ALA A 231 -4.81 20.93 10.55
N ASP A 232 -5.73 20.83 9.60
CA ASP A 232 -5.87 21.79 8.51
C ASP A 232 -4.55 22.21 7.81
N GLU A 233 -3.93 21.28 7.09
CA GLU A 233 -3.25 21.68 5.85
C GLU A 233 -4.31 21.62 4.74
N THR A 234 -4.97 22.75 4.51
CA THR A 234 -5.58 23.07 3.22
C THR A 234 -4.63 22.61 2.10
N PRO A 235 -5.12 22.01 1.01
CA PRO A 235 -4.26 21.59 -0.09
C PRO A 235 -3.67 22.83 -0.76
N ASP A 236 -2.50 23.26 -0.27
CA ASP A 236 -1.66 24.23 -0.96
C ASP A 236 -1.32 23.63 -2.32
N THR A 237 -1.94 24.23 -3.33
CA THR A 237 -1.67 24.12 -4.77
C THR A 237 -0.44 23.25 -5.07
N VAL A 238 -0.68 22.00 -5.44
CA VAL A 238 0.36 21.02 -5.78
C VAL A 238 1.23 21.60 -6.90
N LYS A 239 2.39 22.15 -6.54
CA LYS A 239 3.48 22.36 -7.49
C LYS A 239 4.09 21.00 -7.76
N ILE A 240 3.75 20.43 -8.91
CA ILE A 240 4.34 19.19 -9.41
C ILE A 240 5.85 19.47 -9.61
N ALA A 241 6.66 19.06 -8.65
CA ALA A 241 8.11 19.06 -8.81
C ALA A 241 8.49 17.86 -9.70
N PRO A 242 9.48 17.99 -10.60
CA PRO A 242 9.91 16.88 -11.43
C PRO A 242 10.42 15.74 -10.55
N ALA A 243 9.99 14.52 -10.90
CA ALA A 243 10.38 13.27 -10.25
C ALA A 243 11.90 13.22 -10.08
N GLN A 244 12.36 13.12 -8.83
CA GLN A 244 13.78 12.95 -8.56
C GLN A 244 14.20 11.53 -8.99
N PRO A 245 15.31 11.38 -9.71
CA PRO A 245 15.78 10.06 -10.12
C PRO A 245 16.15 9.24 -8.88
N LYS A 246 15.56 8.03 -8.81
CA LYS A 246 15.80 7.02 -7.78
C LYS A 246 17.30 6.65 -7.73
N PRO A 247 17.87 6.26 -6.56
CA PRO A 247 19.28 5.85 -6.45
C PRO A 247 19.68 4.85 -7.54
N GLU A 248 20.84 5.12 -8.16
CA GLU A 248 21.40 4.30 -9.24
C GLU A 248 21.46 2.82 -8.82
N GLY A 249 20.71 1.99 -9.54
CA GLY A 249 20.62 0.55 -9.29
C GLY A 249 19.27 -0.09 -9.66
N GLU A 250 18.20 0.70 -9.79
CA GLU A 250 16.88 0.21 -10.16
C GLU A 250 16.61 0.44 -11.65
N ARG A 251 16.41 -0.64 -12.40
CA ARG A 251 16.28 -0.60 -13.87
C ARG A 251 15.05 0.20 -14.28
N THR A 252 15.24 1.17 -15.18
CA THR A 252 14.21 1.55 -16.15
C THR A 252 13.86 0.33 -17.00
N TYR A 253 12.56 0.08 -17.18
CA TYR A 253 12.05 -1.05 -17.94
C TYR A 253 12.31 -0.84 -19.44
N PRO A 254 12.99 -1.76 -20.14
CA PRO A 254 13.05 -1.71 -21.59
C PRO A 254 11.66 -2.09 -22.15
N GLY A 255 11.02 -1.16 -22.86
CA GLY A 255 9.70 -1.35 -23.47
C GLY A 255 8.59 -0.40 -23.02
N ALA A 256 8.89 0.62 -22.19
CA ALA A 256 7.93 1.71 -21.98
C ALA A 256 7.72 2.45 -23.32
N PRO A 257 6.49 2.60 -23.82
CA PRO A 257 6.25 3.37 -25.03
C PRO A 257 6.65 4.83 -24.79
N ASN A 258 7.16 5.48 -25.84
CA ASN A 258 7.42 6.92 -25.81
C ASN A 258 6.07 7.66 -25.69
N TRP A 259 5.80 8.25 -24.52
CA TRP A 259 4.52 8.90 -24.25
C TRP A 259 4.28 10.15 -25.11
N ASP A 260 5.34 10.75 -25.66
CA ASP A 260 5.23 11.86 -26.62
C ASP A 260 4.60 11.42 -27.95
N GLU A 261 4.64 10.13 -28.27
CA GLU A 261 4.12 9.56 -29.53
C GLU A 261 2.63 9.16 -29.42
N LEU A 262 2.10 9.01 -28.21
CA LEU A 262 0.70 8.62 -27.92
C LEU A 262 -0.22 9.81 -27.59
N LEU A 263 0.32 11.02 -27.49
CA LEU A 263 -0.45 12.25 -27.26
C LEU A 263 -0.99 12.91 -28.54
N ILE A 264 -0.74 12.31 -29.71
CA ILE A 264 -1.41 12.71 -30.95
C ILE A 264 -2.78 12.04 -30.97
N VAL A 265 -3.79 12.74 -30.45
CA VAL A 265 -5.20 12.40 -30.68
C VAL A 265 -5.48 12.70 -32.16
N PRO A 266 -5.76 11.71 -33.03
CA PRO A 266 -6.30 12.04 -34.33
C PRO A 266 -7.68 12.67 -34.14
N ASP A 267 -7.94 13.80 -34.80
CA ASP A 267 -9.28 14.40 -34.85
C ASP A 267 -10.28 13.33 -35.28
N GLY A 268 -11.06 12.83 -34.33
CA GLY A 268 -12.14 11.90 -34.59
C GLY A 268 -13.27 12.62 -35.34
N PRO A 269 -14.00 11.92 -36.23
CA PRO A 269 -15.13 12.54 -36.92
C PRO A 269 -16.18 13.03 -35.90
N PRO A 270 -16.94 14.09 -36.25
CA PRO A 270 -17.89 14.68 -35.32
C PRO A 270 -18.90 13.64 -34.83
N VAL A 271 -19.09 13.57 -33.52
CA VAL A 271 -20.08 12.69 -32.88
C VAL A 271 -21.46 13.27 -33.17
N GLU A 272 -22.25 12.54 -33.96
CA GLU A 272 -23.65 12.85 -34.23
C GLU A 272 -24.47 12.54 -32.97
N LEU A 273 -25.06 13.56 -32.35
CA LEU A 273 -25.88 13.41 -31.15
C LEU A 273 -27.21 12.71 -31.51
N PRO A 274 -27.69 11.76 -30.70
CA PRO A 274 -28.99 11.14 -30.93
C PRO A 274 -30.12 12.17 -30.76
N PRO A 275 -31.23 12.05 -31.51
CA PRO A 275 -32.33 13.02 -31.46
C PRO A 275 -32.99 13.02 -30.08
N GLU A 276 -33.31 14.24 -29.63
CA GLU A 276 -33.94 14.54 -28.35
C GLU A 276 -35.35 13.90 -28.27
N PRO A 277 -35.76 13.31 -27.14
CA PRO A 277 -37.06 12.67 -27.03
C PRO A 277 -38.19 13.70 -27.12
N GLU A 278 -39.16 13.43 -28.00
CA GLU A 278 -40.39 14.22 -28.15
C GLU A 278 -41.10 14.40 -26.81
N GLN A 279 -41.40 15.66 -26.47
CA GLN A 279 -42.29 15.98 -25.36
C GLN A 279 -43.71 15.45 -25.66
N PRO A 280 -44.42 14.90 -24.66
CA PRO A 280 -45.79 14.45 -24.86
C PRO A 280 -46.70 15.65 -25.09
N ASP A 281 -47.50 15.55 -26.16
CA ASP A 281 -48.55 16.49 -26.55
C ASP A 281 -49.58 16.60 -25.39
N GLU A 282 -49.78 17.80 -24.86
CA GLU A 282 -50.86 18.08 -23.91
C GLU A 282 -52.20 18.07 -24.66
N GLY A 283 -52.96 16.99 -24.48
CA GLY A 283 -54.36 16.87 -24.86
C GLY A 283 -55.28 16.84 -23.65
#